data_AF-W2TPS9-F1
#
_entry.id   AF-W2TPS9-F1
#
_cell.length_a   1.000
_cell.length_b   1.000
_cell.length_c   1.000
_cell.angle_alpha   90.00
_cell.angle_beta   90.00
_cell.angle_gamma   90.00
#
_symmetry.space_group_name_H-M   'P 1'
#
loop_
_entity.id
_entity.type
_entity.pdbx_description
1 polymer ?
#
loop_
_entity_poly.entity_id
_entity_poly.type
_entity_poly.pdbx_seq_one_letter_code
_entity_poly.pdbx_strand_id
1 'polypeptide(L)'
;ASSFLPLSHVSASQLIADGAVSNTPFIDSAFSVRSQPRNTCRLCFETNVKHLERHVLQYHIKKPMYLCPHCTFSSFYSPTSVKDHIKTRHSLCSPVPIDVRNEYTELIQSVYDQCFLDDPNTFLNRIFLRQVVANRSLLYGYDLEYFFSMLVYAS
;
A
#
# COMPACT_ATOMS: atom_id res chain seq x y z
N ALA A 1 -25.98 27.29 -73.19
CA ALA A 1 -25.07 27.85 -72.19
C ALA A 1 -23.86 26.94 -72.16
N SER A 2 -22.86 27.14 -73.03
CA SER A 2 -21.82 28.18 -72.87
C SER A 2 -21.20 28.03 -71.47
N SER A 3 -19.90 27.73 -71.27
CA SER A 3 -18.78 28.11 -72.12
C SER A 3 -17.46 27.55 -71.55
N PHE A 4 -16.57 27.13 -72.46
CA PHE A 4 -15.10 27.28 -72.50
C PHE A 4 -14.15 26.63 -71.45
N LEU A 5 -13.22 25.83 -71.99
CA LEU A 5 -11.91 25.31 -71.50
C LEU A 5 -10.87 26.48 -71.35
N PRO A 6 -9.52 26.32 -71.08
CA PRO A 6 -8.65 25.14 -70.94
C PRO A 6 -7.49 25.21 -69.88
N LEU A 7 -6.69 24.14 -69.87
CA LEU A 7 -5.32 23.86 -69.35
C LEU A 7 -4.36 25.01 -68.98
N SER A 8 -3.53 24.76 -67.96
CA SER A 8 -2.04 24.87 -67.90
C SER A 8 -1.59 24.72 -66.42
N HIS A 9 -0.41 24.25 -65.99
CA HIS A 9 0.89 24.04 -66.63
C HIS A 9 1.75 23.12 -65.70
N VAL A 10 2.45 22.16 -66.31
CA VAL A 10 3.87 21.76 -66.13
C VAL A 10 4.47 21.44 -64.74
N SER A 11 4.84 20.15 -64.62
CA SER A 11 6.08 19.50 -64.15
C SER A 11 7.10 20.22 -63.25
N ALA A 12 7.61 19.52 -62.22
CA ALA A 12 8.91 18.81 -62.25
C ALA A 12 9.42 18.46 -60.84
N SER A 13 9.78 17.18 -60.69
CA SER A 13 10.97 16.64 -60.01
C SER A 13 11.51 17.31 -58.73
N GLN A 14 11.60 16.54 -57.63
CA GLN A 14 12.88 16.27 -56.97
C GLN A 14 12.78 15.15 -55.92
N LEU A 15 13.80 14.30 -55.96
CA LEU A 15 14.06 13.12 -55.13
C LEU A 15 15.10 13.45 -54.03
N ILE A 16 15.05 12.64 -52.96
CA ILE A 16 16.11 12.23 -52.00
C ILE A 16 16.55 13.22 -50.90
N ALA A 17 16.33 12.82 -49.64
CA ALA A 17 17.40 12.69 -48.63
C ALA A 17 16.93 11.84 -47.44
N ASP A 18 17.68 10.77 -47.20
CA ASP A 18 17.61 9.84 -46.07
C ASP A 18 17.73 10.53 -44.70
N GLY A 19 17.08 9.96 -43.68
CA GLY A 19 17.14 10.50 -42.32
C GLY A 19 16.62 9.55 -41.25
N ALA A 20 17.34 8.44 -41.05
CA ALA A 20 17.45 7.64 -39.83
C ALA A 20 16.16 7.10 -39.17
N VAL A 21 15.94 5.81 -39.42
CA VAL A 21 15.38 4.86 -38.47
C VAL A 21 16.07 5.00 -37.11
N SER A 22 15.34 5.47 -36.10
CA SER A 22 15.61 5.11 -34.70
C SER A 22 14.52 4.17 -34.25
N ASN A 23 14.82 2.87 -34.32
CA ASN A 23 14.09 1.82 -33.62
C ASN A 23 14.12 2.14 -32.12
N THR A 24 13.07 2.78 -31.61
CA THR A 24 12.74 2.72 -30.19
C THR A 24 11.72 1.61 -30.01
N PRO A 25 11.93 0.67 -29.08
CA PRO A 25 10.93 -0.34 -28.79
C PRO A 25 9.68 0.39 -28.28
N PHE A 26 8.59 0.25 -29.03
CA PHE A 26 7.23 0.55 -28.59
C PHE A 26 6.96 -0.25 -27.30
N ILE A 27 7.27 0.36 -26.16
CA ILE A 27 6.59 0.00 -24.92
C ILE A 27 5.32 0.85 -24.93
N ASP A 28 4.25 0.27 -25.45
CA ASP A 28 2.88 0.75 -25.23
C ASP A 28 2.56 0.62 -23.73
N SER A 29 3.13 1.48 -22.90
CA SER A 29 2.72 1.69 -21.50
C SER A 29 1.66 2.78 -21.40
N ALA A 30 0.67 2.73 -22.29
CA ALA A 30 -0.54 3.54 -22.20
C ALA A 30 -1.79 2.66 -22.01
N PHE A 31 -1.68 1.56 -21.25
CA PHE A 31 -2.87 1.06 -20.57
C PHE A 31 -3.11 2.01 -19.39
N SER A 32 -3.99 2.97 -19.60
CA SER A 32 -4.59 3.79 -18.54
C SER A 32 -5.23 2.84 -17.53
N VAL A 33 -4.43 2.36 -16.57
CA VAL A 33 -4.95 1.76 -15.34
C VAL A 33 -5.68 2.91 -14.69
N ARG A 34 -6.99 2.95 -14.87
CA ARG A 34 -7.86 3.81 -14.07
C ARG A 34 -7.51 3.47 -12.62
N SER A 35 -6.72 4.33 -11.98
CA SER A 35 -6.40 4.19 -10.56
C SER A 35 -7.73 4.32 -9.85
N GLN A 36 -8.26 3.18 -9.39
CA GLN A 36 -9.42 3.16 -8.51
C GLN A 36 -9.17 4.22 -7.43
N PRO A 37 -10.15 5.09 -7.12
CA PRO A 37 -9.91 6.11 -6.10
C PRO A 37 -9.48 5.41 -4.80
N ARG A 38 -8.46 5.97 -4.12
CA ARG A 38 -7.80 5.38 -2.95
C ARG A 38 -8.73 5.10 -1.75
N ASN A 39 -9.98 5.54 -1.84
CA ASN A 39 -11.03 5.34 -0.86
C ASN A 39 -12.07 4.29 -1.29
N THR A 40 -11.82 3.54 -2.34
CA THR A 40 -12.65 2.41 -2.75
C THR A 40 -11.94 1.11 -2.43
N CYS A 41 -12.60 0.26 -1.64
CA CYS A 41 -12.05 -1.02 -1.26
C CYS A 41 -12.08 -1.98 -2.45
N ARG A 42 -10.95 -2.62 -2.77
CA ARG A 42 -10.84 -3.59 -3.87
C ARG A 42 -11.40 -4.98 -3.52
N LEU A 43 -11.49 -5.32 -2.24
CA LEU A 43 -11.98 -6.62 -1.79
C LEU A 43 -13.51 -6.70 -1.72
N CYS A 44 -14.17 -5.61 -1.33
CA CYS A 44 -15.64 -5.57 -1.19
C CYS A 44 -16.32 -4.49 -2.04
N PHE A 45 -15.55 -3.72 -2.83
CA PHE A 45 -16.04 -2.68 -3.75
C PHE A 45 -16.81 -1.54 -3.08
N GLU A 46 -16.74 -1.42 -1.74
CA GLU A 46 -17.28 -0.27 -1.02
C GLU A 46 -16.58 1.00 -1.48
N THR A 47 -17.36 2.00 -1.90
CA THR A 47 -16.84 3.26 -2.45
C THR A 47 -16.90 4.35 -1.40
N ASN A 48 -16.10 5.41 -1.55
CA ASN A 48 -16.15 6.58 -0.66
C ASN A 48 -15.90 6.25 0.82
N VAL A 49 -15.04 5.26 1.10
CA VAL A 49 -14.66 4.85 2.45
C VAL A 49 -13.94 6.01 3.14
N LYS A 50 -14.56 6.59 4.18
CA LYS A 50 -14.00 7.73 4.93
C LYS A 50 -12.89 7.34 5.90
N HIS A 51 -12.96 6.14 6.45
CA HIS A 51 -12.01 5.63 7.45
C HIS A 51 -11.50 4.25 7.02
N LEU A 52 -10.42 4.25 6.23
CA LEU A 52 -9.87 3.05 5.59
C LEU A 52 -9.46 1.97 6.61
N GLU A 53 -8.75 2.35 7.66
CA GLU A 53 -8.34 1.41 8.73
C GLU A 53 -9.55 0.82 9.46
N ARG A 54 -10.52 1.65 9.84
CA ARG A 54 -11.78 1.18 10.46
C ARG A 54 -12.50 0.19 9.56
N HIS A 55 -12.58 0.49 8.27
CA HIS A 55 -13.20 -0.39 7.29
C HIS A 55 -12.50 -1.75 7.26
N VAL A 56 -11.16 -1.77 7.17
CA VAL A 56 -10.36 -3.01 7.16
C VAL A 56 -10.59 -3.82 8.44
N LEU A 57 -10.53 -3.17 9.60
CA LEU A 57 -10.72 -3.83 10.90
C LEU A 57 -12.13 -4.43 11.04
N GLN A 58 -13.15 -3.68 10.63
CA GLN A 58 -14.55 -4.08 10.82
C GLN A 58 -15.04 -5.11 9.79
N TYR A 59 -14.65 -4.98 8.52
CA TYR A 59 -15.22 -5.78 7.44
C TYR A 59 -14.34 -6.95 7.00
N HIS A 60 -13.02 -6.83 7.14
CA HIS A 60 -12.09 -7.84 6.63
C HIS A 60 -11.40 -8.63 7.74
N ILE A 61 -11.01 -7.98 8.84
CA ILE A 61 -10.26 -8.66 9.91
C ILE A 61 -11.18 -9.25 10.98
N LYS A 62 -12.15 -8.48 11.47
CA LYS A 62 -13.14 -8.93 12.47
C LYS A 62 -12.51 -9.57 13.71
N LYS A 63 -11.33 -9.07 14.13
CA LYS A 63 -10.67 -9.44 15.38
C LYS A 63 -10.75 -8.27 16.36
N PRO A 64 -11.02 -8.52 17.66
CA PRO A 64 -11.07 -7.45 18.64
C PRO A 64 -9.69 -6.81 18.77
N MET A 65 -9.63 -5.48 18.68
CA MET A 65 -8.39 -4.70 18.84
C MET A 65 -8.27 -4.09 20.22
N TYR A 66 -9.43 -3.79 20.83
CA TYR A 66 -9.52 -3.18 22.15
C TYR A 66 -10.43 -4.02 23.03
N LEU A 67 -9.96 -4.38 24.22
CA LEU A 67 -10.69 -5.26 25.14
C LEU A 67 -10.96 -4.58 26.48
N CYS A 68 -12.11 -4.90 27.08
CA CYS A 68 -12.39 -4.57 28.46
C CYS A 68 -11.62 -5.53 29.39
N PRO A 69 -10.89 -5.04 30.40
CA PRO A 69 -10.21 -5.92 31.36
C PRO A 69 -11.16 -6.58 32.38
N HIS A 70 -12.43 -6.17 32.43
CA HIS A 70 -13.38 -6.60 33.45
C HIS A 70 -14.51 -7.50 32.92
N CYS A 71 -14.68 -7.61 31.61
CA CYS A 71 -15.67 -8.48 31.00
C CYS A 71 -15.30 -8.81 29.54
N THR A 72 -16.16 -9.56 28.85
CA THR A 72 -15.95 -10.01 27.47
C THR A 72 -16.23 -8.93 26.42
N PHE A 73 -16.57 -7.70 26.82
CA PHE A 73 -16.78 -6.61 25.88
C PHE A 73 -15.49 -6.22 25.16
N SER A 74 -15.60 -6.01 23.85
CA SER A 74 -14.48 -5.62 23.01
C SER A 74 -14.93 -4.78 21.82
N SER A 75 -13.98 -4.12 21.18
CA SER A 75 -14.19 -3.32 19.98
C SER A 75 -13.16 -3.68 18.92
N PHE A 76 -13.62 -3.78 17.67
CA PHE A 76 -12.76 -4.04 16.52
C PHE A 76 -11.87 -2.84 16.16
N TYR A 77 -12.24 -1.61 16.53
CA TYR A 77 -11.56 -0.42 16.03
C TYR A 77 -11.57 0.80 16.97
N SER A 78 -12.39 0.81 18.02
CA SER A 78 -12.60 2.03 18.82
C SER A 78 -12.18 1.85 20.28
N PRO A 79 -11.03 2.42 20.71
CA PRO A 79 -10.64 2.40 22.11
C PRO A 79 -11.63 3.20 22.97
N THR A 80 -12.17 4.30 22.45
CA THR A 80 -13.18 5.13 23.14
C THR A 80 -14.44 4.34 23.46
N SER A 81 -14.88 3.46 22.56
CA SER A 81 -16.08 2.63 22.83
C SER A 81 -15.88 1.69 24.02
N VAL A 82 -14.67 1.13 24.18
CA VAL A 82 -14.32 0.32 25.34
C VAL A 82 -14.16 1.20 26.58
N LYS A 83 -13.59 2.39 26.43
CA LYS A 83 -13.46 3.38 27.51
C LYS A 83 -14.80 3.77 28.11
N ASP A 84 -15.78 4.08 27.27
CA ASP A 84 -17.14 4.47 27.69
C ASP A 84 -17.92 3.28 28.25
N HIS A 85 -17.73 2.08 27.67
CA HIS A 85 -18.22 0.85 28.26
C HIS A 85 -17.71 0.68 29.70
N ILE A 86 -16.40 0.83 29.94
CA ILE A 86 -15.82 0.69 31.29
C ILE A 86 -16.40 1.72 32.25
N LYS A 87 -16.53 2.99 31.84
CA LYS A 87 -17.14 4.04 32.67
C LYS A 87 -18.57 3.72 33.06
N THR A 88 -19.36 3.22 32.11
CA THR A 88 -20.81 3.04 32.31
C THR A 88 -21.20 1.70 32.91
N ARG A 89 -20.39 0.64 32.69
CA ARG A 89 -20.68 -0.73 33.16
C ARG A 89 -19.85 -1.13 34.37
N HIS A 90 -18.70 -0.50 34.57
CA HIS A 90 -17.80 -0.80 35.68
C HIS A 90 -17.56 0.41 36.60
N SER A 91 -18.16 1.58 36.30
CA SER A 91 -18.08 2.80 37.13
C SER A 91 -16.65 3.26 37.43
N LEU A 92 -15.69 2.97 36.55
CA LEU A 92 -14.29 3.37 36.72
C LEU A 92 -14.04 4.73 36.05
N CYS A 93 -13.45 5.65 36.83
CA CYS A 93 -13.20 7.03 36.38
C CYS A 93 -11.96 7.17 35.49
N SER A 94 -10.96 6.29 35.67
CA SER A 94 -9.74 6.22 34.85
C SER A 94 -9.63 4.87 34.12
N PRO A 95 -10.45 4.64 33.08
CA PRO A 95 -10.45 3.39 32.31
C PRO A 95 -9.28 3.32 31.32
N VAL A 96 -8.59 2.17 31.31
CA VAL A 96 -7.57 1.81 30.30
C VAL A 96 -8.01 0.53 29.59
N PRO A 97 -8.48 0.61 28.34
CA PRO A 97 -8.69 -0.56 27.49
C PRO A 97 -7.38 -1.30 27.22
N ILE A 98 -7.44 -2.62 27.10
CA ILE A 98 -6.30 -3.42 26.64
C ILE A 98 -6.20 -3.27 25.11
N ASP A 99 -5.06 -2.79 24.59
CA ASP A 99 -4.77 -2.70 23.15
C ASP A 99 -3.96 -3.93 22.71
N VAL A 100 -4.58 -4.81 21.91
CA VAL A 100 -3.96 -6.02 21.35
C VAL A 100 -3.65 -5.88 19.85
N ARG A 101 -3.79 -4.67 19.29
CA ARG A 101 -3.58 -4.42 17.86
C ARG A 101 -2.19 -4.78 17.37
N ASN A 102 -1.18 -4.71 18.26
CA ASN A 102 0.19 -5.08 17.96
C ASN A 102 0.33 -6.56 17.55
N GLU A 103 -0.53 -7.44 18.07
CA GLU A 103 -0.55 -8.87 17.69
C GLU A 103 -1.00 -9.06 16.24
N TYR A 104 -1.75 -8.10 15.70
CA TYR A 104 -2.34 -8.17 14.37
C TYR A 104 -1.71 -7.19 13.37
N THR A 105 -0.61 -6.51 13.71
CA THR A 105 -0.02 -5.46 12.86
C THR A 105 0.27 -5.94 11.45
N GLU A 106 0.90 -7.10 11.29
CA GLU A 106 1.19 -7.65 9.96
C GLU A 106 -0.08 -7.99 9.18
N LEU A 107 -1.08 -8.56 9.85
CA LEU A 107 -2.38 -8.88 9.24
C LEU A 107 -3.08 -7.60 8.78
N ILE A 108 -3.14 -6.59 9.65
CA ILE A 108 -3.76 -5.29 9.39
C ILE A 108 -3.13 -4.64 8.17
N GLN A 109 -1.80 -4.59 8.14
CA GLN A 109 -1.08 -4.01 7.00
C GLN A 109 -1.37 -4.80 5.73
N SER A 110 -1.26 -6.14 5.76
CA SER A 110 -1.46 -6.97 4.57
C SER A 110 -2.85 -6.83 3.96
N VAL A 111 -3.90 -6.74 4.79
CA VAL A 111 -5.27 -6.58 4.32
C VAL A 111 -5.51 -5.16 3.84
N TYR A 112 -4.96 -4.16 4.53
CA TYR A 112 -5.04 -2.76 4.09
C TYR A 112 -4.46 -2.58 2.69
N ASP A 113 -3.32 -3.21 2.42
CA ASP A 113 -2.66 -3.14 1.12
C ASP A 113 -3.49 -3.79 0.02
N GLN A 114 -4.12 -4.94 0.31
CA GLN A 114 -5.05 -5.59 -0.62
C GLN A 114 -6.29 -4.73 -0.89
N CYS A 115 -6.77 -3.99 0.11
CA CYS A 115 -7.94 -3.13 -0.02
C CYS A 115 -7.65 -1.87 -0.85
N PHE A 116 -6.51 -1.21 -0.65
CA PHE A 116 -6.33 0.19 -1.09
C PHE A 116 -4.99 0.52 -1.78
N LEU A 117 -4.01 -0.39 -1.86
CA LEU A 117 -2.78 -0.13 -2.61
C LEU A 117 -2.89 -0.59 -4.06
N ASP A 118 -2.44 0.27 -4.97
CA ASP A 118 -2.66 0.13 -6.41
C ASP A 118 -1.57 -0.65 -7.16
N ASP A 119 -0.42 -1.00 -6.57
CA ASP A 119 0.76 -1.34 -7.38
C ASP A 119 1.18 -2.84 -7.32
N PRO A 120 1.14 -3.58 -8.46
CA PRO A 120 1.61 -4.97 -8.54
C PRO A 120 3.13 -5.11 -8.30
N ASN A 121 3.94 -4.06 -8.52
CA ASN A 121 5.36 -4.07 -8.20
C ASN A 121 5.61 -4.00 -6.69
N THR A 122 4.68 -3.47 -5.88
CA THR A 122 4.83 -3.48 -4.41
C THR A 122 4.65 -4.88 -3.83
N PHE A 123 3.83 -5.74 -4.46
CA PHE A 123 3.66 -7.14 -4.06
C PHE A 123 4.92 -7.97 -4.34
N LEU A 124 5.51 -7.83 -5.53
CA LEU A 124 6.78 -8.49 -5.89
C LEU A 124 7.95 -7.95 -5.07
N ASN A 125 8.02 -6.63 -4.82
CA ASN A 125 9.03 -6.04 -3.96
C ASN A 125 8.89 -6.49 -2.50
N ARG A 126 7.67 -6.73 -1.99
CA ARG A 126 7.48 -7.27 -0.62
C ARG A 126 7.83 -8.76 -0.51
N ILE A 127 7.57 -9.56 -1.55
CA ILE A 127 8.03 -10.96 -1.60
C ILE A 127 9.56 -11.00 -1.61
N PHE A 128 10.17 -10.15 -2.43
CA PHE A 128 11.63 -10.02 -2.52
C PHE A 128 12.25 -9.49 -1.22
N LEU A 129 11.66 -8.47 -0.58
CA LEU A 129 12.13 -7.94 0.71
C LEU A 129 11.94 -8.94 1.86
N ARG A 130 10.86 -9.73 1.89
CA ARG A 130 10.69 -10.82 2.86
C ARG A 130 11.75 -11.92 2.69
N GLN A 131 12.12 -12.26 1.45
CA GLN A 131 13.24 -13.17 1.17
C GLN A 131 14.59 -12.58 1.58
N VAL A 132 14.80 -11.27 1.39
CA VAL A 132 16.02 -10.58 1.80
C VAL A 132 16.13 -10.48 3.32
N VAL A 133 15.04 -10.17 4.06
CA VAL A 133 15.05 -10.14 5.53
C VAL A 133 15.23 -11.53 6.13
N ALA A 134 14.60 -12.57 5.55
CA ALA A 134 14.80 -13.95 5.98
C ALA A 134 16.26 -14.44 5.75
N ASN A 135 16.91 -14.00 4.67
CA ASN A 135 18.31 -14.33 4.38
C ASN A 135 19.32 -13.45 5.14
N ARG A 136 18.92 -12.28 5.65
CA ARG A 136 19.81 -11.38 6.40
C ARG A 136 20.00 -11.80 7.86
N SER A 137 19.13 -12.67 8.37
CA SER A 137 19.22 -13.25 9.72
C SER A 137 20.28 -14.35 9.88
N LEU A 138 20.98 -14.74 8.80
CA LEU A 138 22.02 -15.79 8.83
C LEU A 138 23.46 -15.28 8.67
N LEU A 139 23.69 -13.95 8.60
CA LEU A 139 25.04 -13.40 8.37
C LEU A 139 25.54 -12.37 9.41
N TYR A 140 24.90 -12.30 10.58
CA TYR A 140 25.48 -11.60 11.74
C TYR A 140 25.41 -12.49 12.98
N GLY A 141 26.01 -13.67 12.88
CA GLY A 141 26.59 -14.35 14.03
C GLY A 141 27.98 -13.77 14.28
N TYR A 142 28.09 -12.77 15.15
CA TYR A 142 29.36 -12.33 15.72
C TYR A 142 29.19 -12.23 17.23
N ASP A 143 30.05 -12.96 17.94
CA ASP A 143 30.08 -13.19 19.38
C ASP A 143 29.97 -11.93 20.25
N LEU A 144 29.13 -12.03 21.28
CA LEU A 144 28.89 -11.04 22.33
C LEU A 144 30.08 -10.85 23.30
N GLU A 145 31.22 -11.51 23.06
CA GLU A 145 32.42 -11.41 23.90
C GLU A 145 33.33 -10.23 23.52
N TYR A 146 33.14 -9.59 22.36
CA TYR A 146 34.03 -8.51 21.89
C TYR A 146 33.63 -7.11 22.36
N PHE A 147 32.42 -6.92 22.90
CA PHE A 147 31.95 -5.59 23.30
C PHE A 147 32.36 -5.20 24.73
N PHE A 148 32.66 -6.16 25.60
CA PHE A 148 33.13 -5.87 26.97
C PHE A 148 34.63 -5.51 27.05
N SER A 149 35.44 -5.82 26.03
CA SER A 149 36.87 -5.49 26.02
C SER A 149 37.18 -4.03 25.64
N MET A 150 36.25 -3.29 25.04
CA MET A 150 36.51 -1.92 24.56
C MET A 150 36.18 -0.82 25.58
N LEU A 151 35.57 -1.16 26.73
CA LEU A 151 35.25 -0.19 27.79
C LEU A 151 36.25 -0.18 28.96
N VAL A 152 37.30 -1.01 28.91
CA VAL A 152 38.36 -1.05 29.95
C VAL A 152 39.68 -0.40 29.48
N TYR A 153 39.82 -0.09 28.18
CA TYR A 153 41.02 0.54 27.59
C TYR A 153 40.81 1.97 27.07
N ALA A 154 39.75 2.66 27.53
CA ALA A 154 39.63 4.10 27.41
C ALA A 154 39.61 4.68 28.84
N SER A 155 40.83 4.93 29.31
CA SER A 155 41.22 5.72 30.48
C SER A 155 40.41 7.00 30.69
#